data_AF-A0A1V5QPA0-F1
#
_entry.id   AF-A0A1V5QPA0-F1
#
_cell.length_a   1.000
_cell.length_b   1.000
_cell.length_c   1.000
_cell.angle_alpha   90.00
_cell.angle_beta   90.00
_cell.angle_gamma   90.00
#
_symmetry.space_group_name_H-M   'P 1'
#
loop_
_entity.id
_entity.type
_entity.pdbx_description
1 polymer ?
#
loop_
_entity_poly.entity_id
_entity_poly.type
_entity_poly.pdbx_seq_one_letter_code
_entity_poly.pdbx_strand_id
1 'polypeptide(L)'
;MILTDAEQTSDAPDMQVATWRFAEGPAVTWEHRLFAGNPHEKGENVGVYFCGQKGVFHLGWTQGWSFYPSNRKEPVIHEDAALNQPDGQNIKELFADFLDAIRTGRKPLCDIEGAHRATTLCLLGNISMKLGRSVMWEGEKETTGDPEADKRLRRTYRGAWQYPDVT
;
A
#
# COMPACT_ATOMS: atom_id res chain seq x y z
N MET A 1 -8.54 6.40 22.42
CA MET A 1 -9.33 7.63 22.23
C MET A 1 -10.78 7.27 22.46
N ILE A 2 -11.54 8.04 23.25
CA ILE A 2 -12.98 7.78 23.46
C ILE A 2 -13.71 8.27 22.20
N LEU A 3 -14.37 7.36 21.49
CA LEU A 3 -15.10 7.64 20.26
C LEU A 3 -16.38 8.42 20.60
N THR A 4 -16.43 9.72 20.31
CA THR A 4 -17.67 10.50 20.33
C THR A 4 -17.89 11.17 18.98
N ASP A 5 -19.14 11.26 18.54
CA ASP A 5 -19.50 11.89 17.25
C ASP A 5 -19.07 13.36 17.13
N ALA A 6 -18.83 14.03 18.25
CA ALA A 6 -18.44 15.44 18.29
C ALA A 6 -16.92 15.67 18.16
N GLU A 7 -16.10 14.71 18.57
CA GLU A 7 -14.63 14.82 18.59
C GLU A 7 -13.95 13.98 17.50
N GLN A 8 -14.71 13.09 16.86
CA GLN A 8 -14.26 12.26 15.74
C GLN A 8 -14.04 13.11 14.49
N THR A 9 -12.77 13.37 14.16
CA THR A 9 -12.37 14.11 12.95
C THR A 9 -12.07 13.23 11.75
N SER A 10 -12.10 11.90 11.92
CA SER A 10 -11.72 10.90 10.91
C SER A 10 -12.77 9.80 10.76
N ASP A 11 -13.07 9.40 9.53
CA ASP A 11 -13.86 8.21 9.20
C ASP A 11 -12.99 6.96 8.96
N ALA A 12 -11.67 7.10 9.12
CA ALA A 12 -10.69 6.01 9.09
C ALA A 12 -10.30 5.57 10.52
N PRO A 13 -10.03 4.27 10.73
CA PRO A 13 -9.67 3.73 12.04
C PRO A 13 -8.25 4.13 12.46
N ASP A 14 -8.05 4.41 13.75
CA ASP A 14 -6.72 4.71 14.32
C ASP A 14 -5.75 3.53 14.22
N MET A 15 -6.27 2.31 14.18
CA MET A 15 -5.53 1.08 13.93
C MET A 15 -6.31 0.20 12.95
N GLN A 16 -5.62 -0.33 11.96
CA GLN A 16 -6.16 -1.35 11.07
C GLN A 16 -5.11 -2.40 10.79
N VAL A 17 -5.54 -3.66 10.80
CA VAL A 17 -4.78 -4.76 10.22
C VAL A 17 -5.60 -5.29 9.06
N ALA A 18 -4.99 -5.32 7.87
CA ALA A 18 -5.59 -5.88 6.67
C ALA A 18 -4.71 -7.01 6.15
N THR A 19 -5.32 -8.13 5.80
CA THR A 19 -4.62 -9.29 5.23
C THR A 19 -5.20 -9.62 3.87
N TRP A 20 -4.33 -9.73 2.87
CA TRP A 20 -4.67 -10.19 1.54
C TRP A 20 -3.99 -11.52 1.25
N ARG A 21 -4.73 -12.42 0.61
CA ARG A 21 -4.19 -13.66 0.07
C ARG A 21 -4.32 -13.61 -1.45
N PHE A 22 -3.18 -13.58 -2.13
CA PHE A 22 -3.14 -13.68 -3.58
C PHE A 22 -3.36 -15.13 -4.01
N ALA A 23 -4.05 -15.35 -5.14
CA ALA A 23 -4.29 -16.69 -5.68
C ALA A 23 -2.97 -17.39 -6.00
N GLU A 24 -2.06 -16.65 -6.64
CA GLU A 24 -0.68 -17.00 -6.85
C GLU A 24 0.18 -15.90 -6.24
N GLY A 25 0.91 -16.21 -5.17
CA GLY A 25 1.80 -15.26 -4.52
C GLY A 25 1.77 -15.29 -3.01
N PRO A 26 2.38 -14.28 -2.36
CA PRO A 26 2.47 -14.22 -0.91
C PRO A 26 1.12 -13.88 -0.27
N ALA A 27 0.99 -14.21 1.01
CA ALA A 27 0.06 -13.49 1.87
C ALA A 27 0.70 -12.15 2.25
N VAL A 28 -0.07 -11.08 2.18
CA VAL A 28 0.37 -9.73 2.56
C VAL A 28 -0.45 -9.30 3.76
N THR A 29 0.22 -8.80 4.79
CA THR A 29 -0.42 -8.16 5.94
C THR A 29 0.07 -6.73 6.01
N TRP A 30 -0.86 -5.80 6.09
CA TRP A 30 -0.61 -4.39 6.39
C TRP A 30 -1.14 -4.07 7.76
N GLU A 31 -0.33 -3.38 8.55
CA GLU A 31 -0.74 -2.83 9.83
C GLU A 31 -0.42 -1.34 9.83
N HIS A 32 -1.39 -0.52 10.21
CA HIS A 32 -1.14 0.86 10.60
C HIS A 32 -1.67 1.12 12.00
N ARG A 33 -0.96 1.99 12.72
CA ARG A 33 -1.37 2.52 14.02
C ARG A 33 -0.98 3.99 14.11
N LEU A 34 -1.94 4.84 14.44
CA LEU A 34 -1.72 6.27 14.73
C LEU A 34 -1.29 6.52 16.17
N PHE A 35 -1.25 5.48 17.01
CA PHE A 35 -0.91 5.56 18.43
C PHE A 35 0.15 4.52 18.81
N ALA A 36 0.80 4.74 19.96
CA ALA A 36 1.76 3.85 20.59
C ALA A 36 3.02 3.48 19.78
N GLY A 37 3.16 3.91 18.52
CA GLY A 37 4.34 3.70 17.67
C GLY A 37 4.86 2.24 17.70
N ASN A 38 6.15 2.06 17.38
CA ASN A 38 6.85 0.78 17.50
C ASN A 38 8.20 0.91 18.24
N PRO A 39 8.24 1.43 19.49
CA PRO A 39 9.52 1.68 20.19
C PRO A 39 10.31 0.40 20.52
N HIS A 40 9.67 -0.77 20.41
CA HIS A 40 10.29 -2.08 20.66
C HIS A 40 10.88 -2.71 19.39
N GLU A 41 10.54 -2.20 18.21
CA GLU A 41 11.13 -2.64 16.94
C GLU A 41 12.44 -1.88 16.72
N LYS A 42 13.50 -2.62 16.39
CA LYS A 42 14.79 -2.01 16.05
C LYS A 42 14.76 -1.61 14.59
N GLY A 43 14.74 -0.31 14.29
CA GLY A 43 14.79 0.20 12.92
C GLY A 43 13.83 1.37 12.71
N GLU A 44 13.26 1.43 11.52
CA GLU A 44 12.33 2.47 11.11
C GLU A 44 10.88 2.08 11.39
N ASN A 45 10.01 3.07 11.60
CA ASN A 45 8.58 2.87 11.85
C ASN A 45 7.77 2.58 10.57
N VAL A 46 8.42 2.65 9.41
CA VAL A 46 7.83 2.40 8.08
C VAL A 46 8.80 1.51 7.32
N GLY A 47 8.27 0.47 6.69
CA GLY A 47 9.04 -0.44 5.86
C GLY A 47 8.18 -1.60 5.39
N VAL A 48 8.77 -2.45 4.56
CA VAL A 48 8.18 -3.70 4.11
C VAL A 48 9.13 -4.86 4.37
N TYR A 49 8.56 -5.95 4.85
CA TYR A 49 9.28 -7.20 5.10
C TYR A 49 8.82 -8.25 4.09
N PHE A 50 9.77 -8.83 3.38
CA PHE A 50 9.56 -9.99 2.52
C PHE A 50 10.19 -11.20 3.19
N CYS A 51 9.33 -12.10 3.67
CA CYS A 51 9.75 -13.31 4.38
C CYS A 51 9.74 -14.51 3.42
N GLY A 52 10.90 -15.14 3.23
CA GLY A 52 11.04 -16.31 2.37
C GLY A 52 11.96 -17.37 2.98
N GLN A 53 12.13 -18.49 2.27
CA GLN A 53 12.91 -19.62 2.77
C GLN A 53 14.39 -19.29 3.01
N LYS A 54 14.95 -18.35 2.24
CA LYS A 54 16.36 -17.94 2.34
C LYS A 54 16.61 -16.88 3.41
N GLY A 55 15.57 -16.23 3.92
CA GLY A 55 15.70 -15.17 4.90
C GLY A 55 14.59 -14.14 4.81
N VAL A 56 14.84 -13.00 5.46
CA VAL A 56 13.95 -11.85 5.47
C VAL A 56 14.65 -10.68 4.78
N PHE A 57 14.01 -10.12 3.75
CA PHE A 57 14.43 -8.85 3.16
C PHE A 57 13.57 -7.73 3.77
N HIS A 58 14.21 -6.77 4.41
CA HIS A 58 13.59 -5.59 4.98
C HIS A 58 13.99 -4.36 4.17
N LEU A 59 13.02 -3.73 3.52
CA LEU A 59 13.19 -2.43 2.88
C LEU A 59 12.61 -1.37 3.82
N GLY A 60 13.49 -0.55 4.38
CA GLY A 60 13.14 0.58 5.25
C GLY A 60 12.70 1.81 4.45
N TRP A 61 12.57 2.94 5.14
CA TRP A 61 12.17 4.21 4.55
C TRP A 61 13.37 5.09 4.19
N THR A 62 14.23 5.41 5.15
CA THR A 62 15.36 6.34 5.01
C THR A 62 16.71 5.70 5.32
N GLN A 63 16.73 4.54 5.97
CA GLN A 63 17.97 3.83 6.32
C GLN A 63 18.40 2.81 5.24
N GLY A 64 17.62 2.64 4.17
CA GLY A 64 17.95 1.73 3.07
C GLY A 64 17.34 0.35 3.28
N TRP A 65 18.09 -0.70 2.97
CA TRP A 65 17.58 -2.07 3.06
C TRP A 65 18.54 -3.02 3.79
N SER A 66 17.97 -4.06 4.39
CA SER A 66 18.72 -5.12 5.06
C SER A 66 18.21 -6.49 4.63
N PHE A 67 19.12 -7.44 4.45
CA PHE A 67 18.79 -8.85 4.25
C PHE A 67 19.32 -9.68 5.43
N TYR A 68 18.42 -10.43 6.05
CA TYR A 68 18.69 -11.32 7.18
C TYR A 68 18.63 -12.78 6.71
N PRO A 69 19.76 -13.47 6.48
CA PRO A 69 19.76 -14.85 6.02
C PRO A 69 19.15 -15.83 7.02
N SER A 70 18.50 -16.89 6.54
CA SER A 70 17.99 -17.99 7.38
C SER A 70 19.12 -18.74 8.11
N ASN A 71 20.28 -18.82 7.49
CA ASN A 71 21.47 -19.41 8.09
C ASN A 71 22.15 -18.38 9.02
N ARG A 72 22.07 -18.61 10.33
CA ARG A 72 22.64 -17.71 11.35
C ARG A 72 24.16 -17.51 11.28
N LYS A 73 24.87 -18.32 10.48
CA LYS A 73 26.32 -18.16 10.26
C LYS A 73 26.63 -17.14 9.15
N GLU A 74 25.66 -16.86 8.29
CA GLU A 74 25.82 -15.85 7.23
C GLU A 74 25.59 -14.45 7.82
N PRO A 75 26.38 -13.45 7.41
CA PRO A 75 26.23 -12.10 7.91
C PRO A 75 24.96 -11.45 7.37
N VAL A 76 24.39 -10.53 8.14
CA VAL A 76 23.36 -9.60 7.66
C VAL A 76 23.98 -8.70 6.60
N ILE A 77 23.29 -8.54 5.48
CA ILE A 77 23.69 -7.62 4.41
C ILE A 77 22.90 -6.34 4.59
N HIS A 78 23.55 -5.19 4.49
CA HIS A 78 22.93 -3.88 4.62
C HIS A 78 23.46 -2.94 3.54
N GLU A 79 22.56 -2.13 2.99
CA GLU A 79 22.88 -1.06 2.06
C GLU A 79 22.12 0.20 2.48
N ASP A 80 22.86 1.30 2.66
CA ASP A 80 22.30 2.60 3.00
C ASP A 80 21.42 3.14 1.86
N ALA A 81 20.41 3.94 2.20
CA ALA A 81 19.59 4.59 1.18
C ALA A 81 20.41 5.65 0.41
N ALA A 82 20.27 5.66 -0.91
CA ALA A 82 20.78 6.73 -1.76
C ALA A 82 19.71 7.83 -1.95
N LEU A 83 19.66 8.78 -1.01
CA LEU A 83 18.68 9.87 -1.01
C LEU A 83 19.34 11.23 -1.24
N ASN A 84 18.87 11.94 -2.26
CA ASN A 84 19.33 13.28 -2.63
C ASN A 84 18.84 14.31 -1.62
N GLN A 85 19.74 15.23 -1.26
CA GLN A 85 19.40 16.37 -0.39
C GLN A 85 19.09 17.61 -1.23
N PRO A 86 18.23 18.53 -0.75
CA PRO A 86 17.64 18.58 0.60
C PRO A 86 16.28 17.86 0.75
N ASP A 87 15.71 17.29 -0.31
CA ASP A 87 14.37 16.69 -0.25
C ASP A 87 14.33 15.33 0.46
N GLY A 88 15.44 14.58 0.40
CA GLY A 88 15.58 13.26 1.04
C GLY A 88 14.67 12.19 0.45
N GLN A 89 14.09 12.41 -0.75
CA GLN A 89 13.06 11.54 -1.34
C GLN A 89 13.25 11.31 -2.85
N ASN A 90 14.33 11.84 -3.44
CA ASN A 90 14.63 11.74 -4.87
C ASN A 90 13.48 12.25 -5.77
N ILE A 91 12.79 13.31 -5.32
CA ILE A 91 11.61 13.85 -6.03
C ILE A 91 12.00 14.32 -7.43
N LYS A 92 13.19 14.92 -7.57
CA LYS A 92 13.70 15.44 -8.85
C LYS A 92 13.77 14.34 -9.92
N GLU A 93 14.25 13.15 -9.56
CA GLU A 93 14.40 12.00 -10.44
C GLU A 93 13.03 11.49 -10.90
N LEU A 94 12.06 11.44 -10.00
CA LEU A 94 10.68 11.06 -10.33
C LEU A 94 10.06 12.00 -11.38
N PHE A 95 10.23 13.31 -11.22
CA PHE A 95 9.76 14.28 -12.22
C PHE A 95 10.56 14.21 -13.53
N ALA A 96 11.86 13.95 -13.47
CA ALA A 96 12.68 13.78 -14.66
C ALA A 96 12.21 12.56 -15.48
N ASP A 97 11.94 11.43 -14.83
CA ASP A 97 11.36 10.24 -15.46
C ASP A 97 10.01 10.53 -16.12
N PHE A 98 9.12 11.22 -15.40
CA PHE A 98 7.80 11.58 -15.93
C PHE A 98 7.88 12.50 -17.15
N LEU A 99 8.71 13.54 -17.10
CA LEU A 99 8.89 14.46 -18.24
C LEU A 99 9.56 13.78 -19.44
N ASP A 100 10.49 12.87 -19.20
CA ASP A 100 11.09 12.05 -20.24
C ASP A 100 10.07 11.09 -20.89
N ALA A 101 9.21 10.46 -20.09
CA ALA A 101 8.12 9.63 -20.57
C ALA A 101 7.15 10.40 -21.49
N ILE A 102 6.82 11.65 -21.14
CA ILE A 102 6.01 12.53 -22.01
C ILE A 102 6.71 12.80 -23.34
N ARG A 103 8.02 13.10 -23.32
CA ARG A 103 8.77 13.46 -24.53
C ARG A 103 8.98 12.29 -25.48
N THR A 104 9.20 11.10 -24.92
CA THR A 104 9.57 9.90 -25.69
C THR A 104 8.38 8.98 -25.99
N GLY A 105 7.27 9.15 -25.27
CA GLY A 105 6.09 8.28 -25.36
C GLY A 105 6.25 6.92 -24.67
N ARG A 106 7.31 6.70 -23.89
CA ARG A 106 7.46 5.47 -23.09
C ARG A 106 6.55 5.49 -21.86
N LYS A 107 6.35 4.32 -21.23
CA LYS A 107 5.69 4.23 -19.92
C LYS A 107 6.59 4.86 -18.84
N PRO A 108 6.07 5.75 -17.96
CA PRO A 108 6.81 6.20 -16.80
C PRO A 108 7.00 5.06 -15.79
N LEU A 109 7.99 5.18 -14.91
CA LEU A 109 8.25 4.19 -13.86
C LEU A 109 7.05 4.04 -12.92
N CYS A 110 6.44 5.17 -12.54
CA CYS A 110 5.23 5.22 -11.72
C CYS A 110 4.00 5.46 -12.60
N ASP A 111 3.54 4.41 -13.27
CA ASP A 111 2.36 4.47 -14.13
C ASP A 111 1.03 4.36 -13.36
N ILE A 112 -0.07 4.66 -14.05
CA ILE A 112 -1.42 4.66 -13.48
C ILE A 112 -1.95 3.25 -13.16
N GLU A 113 -1.51 2.23 -13.88
CA GLU A 113 -1.98 0.85 -13.69
C GLU A 113 -1.42 0.28 -12.39
N GLY A 114 -0.13 0.52 -12.11
CA GLY A 114 0.49 0.17 -10.83
C GLY A 114 -0.18 0.88 -9.66
N ALA A 115 -0.43 2.19 -9.79
CA ALA A 115 -1.11 2.98 -8.77
C ALA A 115 -2.56 2.51 -8.52
N HIS A 116 -3.29 2.18 -9.59
CA HIS A 116 -4.65 1.62 -9.52
C HIS A 116 -4.65 0.31 -8.72
N ARG A 117 -3.80 -0.66 -9.08
CA ARG A 117 -3.73 -1.97 -8.40
C ARG A 117 -3.35 -1.83 -6.93
N ALA A 118 -2.40 -0.95 -6.60
CA ALA A 118 -2.03 -0.68 -5.21
C ALA A 118 -3.21 -0.10 -4.41
N THR A 119 -3.92 0.87 -5.00
CA THR A 119 -5.09 1.51 -4.39
C THR A 119 -6.24 0.51 -4.19
N THR A 120 -6.45 -0.41 -5.13
CA THR A 120 -7.47 -1.46 -5.03
C THR A 120 -7.32 -2.27 -3.74
N LEU A 121 -6.09 -2.63 -3.34
CA LEU A 121 -5.87 -3.38 -2.10
C LEU A 121 -6.34 -2.60 -0.86
N CYS A 122 -5.97 -1.33 -0.76
CA CYS A 122 -6.39 -0.45 0.33
C CYS A 122 -7.92 -0.31 0.38
N LEU A 123 -8.56 -0.12 -0.78
CA LEU A 123 -10.01 0.00 -0.88
C LEU A 123 -10.72 -1.30 -0.49
N LEU A 124 -10.23 -2.45 -0.92
CA LEU A 124 -10.77 -3.76 -0.54
C LEU A 124 -10.64 -4.02 0.96
N GLY A 125 -9.52 -3.62 1.58
CA GLY A 125 -9.34 -3.68 3.04
C GLY A 125 -10.41 -2.86 3.77
N ASN A 126 -10.70 -1.65 3.28
CA ASN A 126 -11.75 -0.80 3.83
C ASN A 126 -13.16 -1.35 3.61
N ILE A 127 -13.43 -1.96 2.45
CA ILE A 127 -14.72 -2.62 2.19
C ILE A 127 -14.90 -3.81 3.13
N SER A 128 -13.88 -4.66 3.26
CA SER A 128 -13.89 -5.81 4.16
C SER A 128 -14.16 -5.40 5.61
N MET A 129 -13.47 -4.36 6.09
CA MET A 129 -13.71 -3.78 7.42
C MET A 129 -15.17 -3.33 7.60
N LYS A 130 -15.75 -2.60 6.62
CA LYS A 130 -17.12 -2.10 6.70
C LYS A 130 -18.18 -3.22 6.66
N LEU A 131 -17.87 -4.33 6.00
CA LEU A 131 -18.75 -5.51 5.94
C LEU A 131 -18.56 -6.47 7.11
N GLY A 132 -17.45 -6.36 7.86
CA GLY A 132 -17.09 -7.27 8.94
C GLY A 132 -16.70 -8.68 8.47
N ARG A 133 -16.37 -8.86 7.20
CA ARG A 133 -16.02 -10.17 6.59
C ARG A 133 -15.05 -10.00 5.42
N SER A 134 -14.39 -11.11 5.05
CA SER A 134 -13.51 -11.16 3.87
C SER A 134 -14.28 -10.95 2.57
N VAL A 135 -13.57 -10.42 1.57
CA VAL A 135 -14.10 -10.14 0.22
C VAL A 135 -13.19 -10.80 -0.80
N MET A 136 -13.79 -11.55 -1.73
CA MET A 136 -13.06 -12.10 -2.88
C MET A 136 -12.90 -11.00 -3.94
N TRP A 137 -11.79 -11.01 -4.67
CA TRP A 137 -11.53 -10.04 -5.72
C TRP A 137 -11.17 -10.74 -7.02
N GLU A 138 -11.92 -10.44 -8.07
CA GLU A 138 -11.68 -10.93 -9.42
C GLU A 138 -11.01 -9.83 -10.25
N GLY A 139 -9.68 -9.83 -10.29
CA GLY A 139 -8.89 -8.71 -10.80
C GLY A 139 -9.12 -8.37 -12.27
N GLU A 140 -9.42 -9.35 -13.11
CA GLU A 140 -9.69 -9.11 -14.54
C GLU A 140 -11.04 -8.40 -14.79
N LYS A 141 -12.02 -8.66 -13.93
CA LYS A 141 -13.39 -8.12 -14.04
C LYS A 141 -13.62 -6.93 -13.11
N GLU A 142 -12.68 -6.66 -12.23
CA GLU A 142 -12.75 -5.64 -11.19
C GLU A 142 -14.04 -5.69 -10.35
N THR A 143 -14.37 -6.89 -9.89
CA THR A 143 -15.58 -7.17 -9.11
C THR A 143 -15.28 -8.14 -7.98
N THR A 144 -16.18 -8.18 -7.00
CA THR A 144 -16.13 -9.15 -5.90
C THR A 144 -17.09 -10.32 -6.10
N GLY A 145 -18.01 -10.25 -7.07
CA GLY A 145 -19.10 -11.22 -7.26
C GLY A 145 -20.12 -11.22 -6.12
N ASP A 146 -20.11 -10.17 -5.29
CA ASP A 146 -20.92 -10.04 -4.09
C ASP A 146 -21.69 -8.72 -4.20
N PRO A 147 -23.02 -8.75 -4.37
CA PRO A 147 -23.81 -7.56 -4.60
C PRO A 147 -23.70 -6.50 -3.50
N GLU A 148 -23.41 -6.89 -2.26
CA GLU A 148 -23.25 -5.95 -1.15
C GLU A 148 -21.88 -5.25 -1.20
N ALA A 149 -20.83 -6.00 -1.52
CA ALA A 149 -19.48 -5.45 -1.66
C ALA A 149 -19.32 -4.65 -2.97
N ASP A 150 -19.86 -5.13 -4.09
CA ASP A 150 -19.80 -4.47 -5.39
C ASP A 150 -20.47 -3.08 -5.37
N LYS A 151 -21.55 -2.91 -4.59
CA LYS A 151 -22.17 -1.59 -4.35
C LYS A 151 -21.22 -0.57 -3.73
N ARG A 152 -20.13 -1.01 -3.09
CA ARG A 152 -19.13 -0.15 -2.44
C ARG A 152 -17.91 0.11 -3.31
N LEU A 153 -17.77 -0.56 -4.46
CA LEU A 153 -16.69 -0.30 -5.42
C LEU A 153 -16.85 1.03 -6.14
N ARG A 154 -18.08 1.57 -6.18
CA ARG A 154 -18.40 2.87 -6.78
C ARG A 154 -19.04 3.78 -5.76
N ARG A 155 -18.75 5.07 -5.88
CA ARG A 155 -19.44 6.12 -5.11
C ARG A 155 -20.62 6.64 -5.91
N THR A 156 -21.73 6.91 -5.24
CA THR A 156 -22.82 7.70 -5.83
C THR A 156 -22.31 9.12 -6.07
N TYR A 157 -22.35 9.56 -7.33
CA TYR A 157 -21.94 10.91 -7.68
C TYR A 157 -22.96 11.93 -7.16
N ARG A 158 -22.48 13.14 -6.82
CA ARG A 158 -23.31 14.19 -6.22
C ARG A 158 -24.07 14.97 -7.30
N GLY A 159 -25.39 15.14 -7.15
CA GLY A 159 -26.18 16.02 -8.00
C GLY A 159 -26.15 15.60 -9.47
N ALA A 160 -25.83 16.52 -10.38
CA ALA A 160 -25.81 16.29 -11.83
C ALA A 160 -24.52 15.62 -12.34
N TRP A 161 -23.52 15.39 -11.48
CA TRP A 161 -22.29 14.74 -11.90
C TRP A 161 -22.55 13.26 -12.20
N GLN A 162 -22.04 12.77 -13.32
CA GLN A 162 -22.13 11.37 -13.74
C GLN A 162 -20.72 10.83 -14.02
N TYR A 163 -20.51 9.54 -13.76
CA TYR A 163 -19.28 8.88 -14.18
C TYR A 163 -19.27 8.82 -15.72
N PRO A 164 -18.15 9.11 -16.40
CA PRO A 164 -18.07 8.95 -17.84
C PRO A 164 -18.26 7.48 -18.21
N ASP A 165 -19.31 7.17 -18.98
CA ASP A 165 -19.52 5.84 -19.51
C ASP A 165 -18.46 5.55 -20.58
N VAL A 166 -17.86 4.37 -20.51
CA VAL A 166 -16.94 3.90 -21.54
C VAL A 166 -17.79 3.52 -22.76
N THR A 167 -17.80 4.37 -23.78
CA THR A 167 -18.36 4.07 -25.11
C THR A 167 -17.51 3.07 -25.87
#